data_AF-A0A533UR83-F1
#
_entry.id   AF-A0A533UR83-F1
#
_cell.length_a   1.000
_cell.length_b   1.000
_cell.length_c   1.000
_cell.angle_alpha   90.00
_cell.angle_beta   90.00
_cell.angle_gamma   90.00
#
_symmetry.space_group_name_H-M   'P 1'
#
loop_
_entity.id
_entity.type
_entity.pdbx_description
1 polymer ?
#
loop_
_entity_poly.entity_id
_entity_poly.type
_entity_poly.pdbx_seq_one_letter_code
_entity_poly.pdbx_strand_id
1 'polypeptide(L)' 'MIFHRKPEEIERIEEIDGDLRCEDAIMNDKEKFGRVRKSMMKYLKAKYGDDVAKRALWRVNRRRTEGYFKS' A
#
# COMPACT_ATOMS: atom_id res chain seq x y z
N MET A 1 24.74 -3.00 22.98
CA MET A 1 23.36 -3.23 23.47
C MET A 1 22.52 -3.72 22.29
N ILE A 2 22.11 -4.98 22.27
CA ILE A 2 21.22 -5.50 21.21
C ILE A 2 19.79 -5.28 21.73
N PHE A 3 19.09 -4.29 21.17
CA PHE A 3 17.68 -4.05 21.48
C PHE A 3 16.87 -5.21 20.92
N HIS A 4 16.42 -6.11 21.80
CA HIS A 4 15.45 -7.14 21.43
C HIS A 4 14.09 -6.47 21.32
N ARG A 5 13.63 -6.24 20.08
CA ARG A 5 12.27 -5.77 19.83
C ARG A 5 11.29 -6.89 20.16
N LYS A 6 10.12 -6.53 20.67
CA LYS A 6 9.08 -7.52 20.93
C LYS A 6 8.54 -8.04 19.58
N PRO A 7 8.16 -9.33 19.48
CA PRO A 7 7.63 -9.90 18.24
C PRO A 7 6.42 -9.11 17.68
N GLU A 8 5.56 -8.59 18.56
CA GLU A 8 4.42 -7.73 18.21
C GLU A 8 4.83 -6.40 17.52
N GLU A 9 6.02 -5.88 17.81
CA GLU A 9 6.53 -4.67 17.16
C GLU A 9 7.04 -4.97 15.75
N ILE A 10 7.59 -6.17 15.52
CA ILE A 10 8.07 -6.60 14.21
C ILE A 10 6.89 -6.79 13.27
N GLU A 11 5.84 -7.47 13.73
CA GLU A 11 4.62 -7.71 12.95
C GLU A 11 3.92 -6.40 12.54
N ARG A 12 3.83 -5.42 13.47
CA ARG A 12 3.30 -4.08 13.15
C ARG A 12 4.15 -3.33 12.13
N ILE A 13 5.47 -3.46 12.18
CA ILE A 13 6.37 -2.80 11.22
C ILE A 13 6.23 -3.43 9.84
N GLU A 14 6.11 -4.76 9.76
CA GLU A 14 5.87 -5.46 8.49
C GLU A 14 4.53 -5.07 7.86
N GLU A 15 3.47 -4.90 8.67
CA GLU A 15 2.18 -4.41 8.15
C GLU A 15 2.27 -2.98 7.62
N ILE A 16 2.95 -2.08 8.36
CA ILE A 16 3.16 -0.68 7.91
C ILE A 16 3.99 -0.63 6.62
N ASP A 17 5.05 -1.43 6.51
CA ASP A 17 5.87 -1.52 5.30
C ASP A 17 5.07 -2.09 4.12
N GLY A 18 4.20 -3.06 4.36
CA GLY A 18 3.26 -3.60 3.38
C GLY A 18 2.27 -2.56 2.86
N ASP A 19 1.66 -1.78 3.75
CA ASP A 19 0.76 -0.67 3.42
C ASP A 19 1.48 0.36 2.53
N LEU A 20 2.66 0.85 2.94
CA LEU A 20 3.43 1.87 2.22
C LEU A 20 3.85 1.40 0.82
N ARG A 21 4.38 0.17 0.72
CA ARG A 21 4.79 -0.40 -0.58
C ARG A 21 3.60 -0.63 -1.51
N CYS A 22 2.44 -0.99 -0.97
CA CYS A 22 1.22 -1.10 -1.76
C CYS A 22 0.77 0.28 -2.28
N GLU A 23 0.80 1.31 -1.43
CA GLU A 23 0.43 2.68 -1.83
C GLU A 23 1.33 3.19 -2.96
N ASP A 24 2.64 3.04 -2.85
CA ASP A 24 3.60 3.46 -3.88
C ASP A 24 3.36 2.76 -5.23
N ALA A 25 3.18 1.44 -5.20
CA ALA A 25 2.91 0.66 -6.41
C ALA A 25 1.59 1.09 -7.08
N ILE A 26 0.56 1.35 -6.28
CA ILE A 26 -0.77 1.78 -6.75
C ILE A 26 -0.72 3.21 -7.31
N MET A 27 0.00 4.12 -6.66
CA MET A 27 0.21 5.50 -7.13
C MET A 27 0.92 5.48 -8.48
N ASN A 28 2.02 4.72 -8.58
CA ASN A 28 2.82 4.62 -9.81
C ASN A 28 1.99 4.08 -11.00
N ASP A 29 1.17 3.04 -10.77
CA ASP A 29 0.29 2.49 -11.81
C ASP A 29 -0.78 3.53 -12.23
N LYS A 30 -1.33 4.30 -11.28
CA LYS A 30 -2.28 5.38 -11.58
C LYS A 30 -1.65 6.54 -12.34
N GLU A 31 -0.43 6.93 -12.00
CA GLU A 31 0.31 7.99 -12.70
C GLU A 31 0.64 7.56 -14.14
N LYS A 32 1.09 6.31 -14.33
CA LYS A 32 1.48 5.81 -15.66
C LYS A 32 0.30 5.46 -16.57
N PHE A 33 -0.76 4.87 -16.02
CA PHE A 33 -1.84 4.29 -16.83
C PHE A 33 -3.21 4.94 -16.58
N GLY A 34 -3.31 5.90 -15.66
CA GLY A 34 -4.58 6.47 -15.20
C GLY A 34 -5.41 5.52 -14.33
N ARG A 35 -4.96 4.28 -14.14
CA ARG A 35 -5.69 3.21 -13.43
C ARG A 35 -4.73 2.18 -12.85
N VAL A 36 -5.20 1.46 -11.83
CA VAL A 36 -4.49 0.29 -11.29
C VAL A 36 -4.72 -0.90 -12.22
N ARG A 37 -3.65 -1.57 -12.66
CA ARG A 37 -3.78 -2.78 -13.47
C ARG A 37 -4.18 -3.97 -12.59
N LYS A 38 -5.06 -4.84 -13.12
CA LYS A 38 -5.53 -6.04 -12.41
C LYS A 38 -4.37 -6.97 -12.02
N SER A 39 -3.36 -7.11 -12.87
CA SER A 39 -2.16 -7.91 -12.61
C SER A 39 -1.36 -7.37 -11.42
N MET A 40 -1.16 -6.05 -11.35
CA MET A 40 -0.49 -5.39 -10.23
C MET A 40 -1.26 -5.63 -8.92
N MET A 41 -2.58 -5.41 -8.94
CA MET A 41 -3.40 -5.63 -7.76
C MET A 41 -3.38 -7.10 -7.30
N LYS A 42 -3.38 -8.07 -8.24
CA LYS A 42 -3.26 -9.50 -7.92
C LYS A 42 -1.92 -9.81 -7.26
N TYR A 43 -0.83 -9.22 -7.75
CA TYR A 43 0.50 -9.36 -7.15
C TYR A 43 0.54 -8.82 -5.72
N LEU A 44 0.02 -7.61 -5.47
CA LEU A 44 0.02 -7.01 -4.14
C LEU A 44 -0.77 -7.83 -3.12
N LYS A 45 -1.96 -8.33 -3.51
CA LYS A 45 -2.78 -9.20 -2.65
C LYS A 45 -2.07 -10.50 -2.29
N ALA A 46 -1.35 -11.11 -3.23
CA ALA A 46 -0.60 -12.33 -2.99
C ALA A 46 0.62 -12.11 -2.10
N LYS A 47 1.25 -10.94 -2.20
CA LYS A 47 2.49 -10.62 -1.48
C LYS A 47 2.26 -10.09 -0.07
N TYR A 48 1.29 -9.19 0.11
CA TYR A 48 1.07 -8.46 1.36
C TYR A 48 -0.28 -8.78 2.01
N GLY A 49 -1.09 -9.63 1.39
CA GLY A 49 -2.44 -9.95 1.85
C GLY A 49 -3.51 -9.06 1.20
N ASP A 50 -4.73 -9.59 1.15
CA ASP A 50 -5.86 -8.95 0.47
C ASP A 50 -6.28 -7.65 1.18
N ASP A 51 -6.30 -7.66 2.52
CA ASP A 51 -6.74 -6.52 3.33
C ASP A 51 -5.78 -5.34 3.23
N VAL A 52 -4.46 -5.60 3.33
CA VAL A 52 -3.41 -4.58 3.17
C VAL A 52 -3.49 -3.93 1.79
N ALA A 53 -3.56 -4.74 0.72
CA ALA A 53 -3.63 -4.22 -0.64
C ALA A 53 -4.92 -3.41 -0.89
N LYS A 54 -6.08 -3.88 -0.39
CA LYS A 54 -7.36 -3.16 -0.49
C LYS A 54 -7.34 -1.85 0.29
N ARG A 55 -6.76 -1.84 1.50
CA ARG A 55 -6.64 -0.67 2.35
C ARG A 55 -5.77 0.40 1.71
N ALA A 56 -4.62 0.02 1.16
CA ALA A 56 -3.75 0.90 0.39
C ALA A 56 -4.47 1.50 -0.83
N LEU A 57 -5.20 0.67 -1.60
CA LEU A 57 -6.00 1.15 -2.72
C LEU A 57 -7.05 2.19 -2.30
N TRP A 58 -7.74 1.94 -1.19
CA TRP A 58 -8.72 2.87 -0.64
C TRP A 58 -8.08 4.20 -0.24
N ARG A 59 -6.94 4.17 0.46
CA ARG A 59 -6.20 5.38 0.87
C ARG A 59 -5.76 6.21 -0.34
N VAL A 60 -5.17 5.57 -1.36
CA VAL A 60 -4.77 6.28 -2.59
C VAL A 60 -5.97 6.89 -3.31
N ASN A 61 -7.08 6.14 -3.43
CA ASN A 61 -8.30 6.67 -4.04
C ASN A 61 -8.88 7.84 -3.24
N ARG A 62 -8.88 7.74 -1.90
CA ARG A 62 -9.36 8.79 -0.99
C ARG A 62 -8.56 10.07 -1.13
N ARG A 63 -7.22 9.99 -1.15
CA ARG A 63 -6.33 11.15 -1.41
C ARG A 63 -6.66 11.84 -2.74
N ARG A 64 -7.02 11.08 -3.77
CA ARG A 64 -7.43 11.63 -5.07
C ARG A 64 -8.78 12.36 -4.99
N THR A 65 -9.75 11.80 -4.26
CA THR A 65 -11.09 12.40 -4.08
C THR A 65 -11.06 13.65 -3.21
N GLU A 66 -10.21 13.70 -2.18
CA GLU A 66 -10.04 14.85 -1.28
C GLU A 66 -9.26 16.02 -1.91
N GLY A 67 -8.88 15.92 -3.19
CA GLY A 67 -8.33 17.05 -3.94
C GLY A 67 -6.81 17.21 -3.85
N TYR A 68 -6.08 16.29 -3.22
CA TYR A 68 -4.61 16.33 -3.16
C TYR A 68 -3.93 16.17 -4.55
N PHE A 69 -4.69 15.75 -5.56
CA PHE A 69 -4.28 15.64 -6.96
C PHE A 69 -4.98 16.65 -7.89
N LYS A 70 -5.68 17.66 -7.35
CA LYS A 70 -6.13 18.79 -8.18
C LYS A 70 -4.91 19.68 -8.46
N SER A 71 -4.45 19.55 -9.70
CA SER A 71 -3.61 20.48 -10.50
C SER A 71 -3.51 21.90 -9.98
#